data_AF-A0A1F6ERR2-F1
#
_entry.id   AF-A0A1F6ERR2-F1
#
_cell.length_a   1.000
_cell.length_b   1.000
_cell.length_c   1.000
_cell.angle_alpha   90.00
_cell.angle_beta   90.00
_cell.angle_gamma   90.00
#
_symmetry.space_group_name_H-M   'P 1'
#
loop_
_entity.id
_entity.type
_entity.pdbx_description
1 polymer ?
#
loop_
_entity_poly.entity_id
_entity_poly.type
_entity_poly.pdbx_seq_one_letter_code
_entity_poly.pdbx_strand_id
1 'polypeptide(L)'
;MTMKSTFSRGFTLIELLVVIAIIGVLSAVVLASLNTARSKGNDAAVMSDLDGARTQAQIFYGDNSNSYTGVCAEATIAKQIAAADDANGAGKAVVCNPSATAYAIAAELVTTSGETYCIDSLGTATTTMTAIGSITTVCS
;
A
#
# COMPACT_ATOMS: atom_id res chain seq x y z
N MET A 1 -12.89 11.54 -69.09
CA MET A 1 -12.52 11.74 -67.68
C MET A 1 -13.76 11.47 -66.85
N THR A 2 -13.89 10.27 -66.28
CA THR A 2 -15.12 9.78 -65.64
C THR A 2 -15.03 10.04 -64.14
N MET A 3 -15.94 10.87 -63.62
CA MET A 3 -15.96 11.31 -62.23
C MET A 3 -16.55 10.20 -61.35
N LYS A 4 -15.70 9.52 -60.57
CA LYS A 4 -16.07 8.49 -59.59
C LYS A 4 -16.71 9.19 -58.39
N SER A 5 -18.03 9.09 -58.22
CA SER A 5 -18.71 9.64 -57.02
C SER A 5 -18.36 8.80 -55.80
N THR A 6 -17.57 9.35 -54.89
CA THR A 6 -17.32 8.76 -53.57
C THR A 6 -18.52 9.05 -52.67
N PHE A 7 -19.28 8.02 -52.31
CA PHE A 7 -20.35 8.13 -51.31
C PHE A 7 -19.70 8.39 -49.94
N SER A 8 -19.73 9.64 -49.48
CA SER A 8 -19.32 9.99 -48.11
C SER A 8 -20.39 9.47 -47.15
N ARG A 9 -20.07 8.44 -46.38
CA ARG A 9 -20.94 7.94 -45.30
C ARG A 9 -20.73 8.82 -44.07
N GLY A 10 -21.68 9.70 -43.79
CA GLY A 10 -21.72 10.47 -42.54
C GLY A 10 -22.22 9.61 -41.38
N PHE A 11 -21.64 9.81 -40.20
CA PHE A 11 -22.13 9.21 -38.95
C PHE A 11 -23.45 9.86 -38.55
N THR A 12 -24.42 9.09 -38.07
CA THR A 12 -25.67 9.65 -37.55
C THR A 12 -25.48 10.15 -36.11
N LEU A 13 -26.23 11.19 -35.73
CA LEU A 13 -26.23 11.70 -34.35
C LEU A 13 -26.65 10.63 -33.34
N ILE A 14 -27.56 9.73 -33.74
CA ILE A 14 -28.01 8.63 -32.88
C ILE A 14 -26.90 7.59 -32.64
N GLU A 15 -26.07 7.32 -33.65
CA GLU A 15 -24.95 6.38 -33.50
C GLU A 15 -23.90 6.94 -32.53
N LEU A 16 -23.59 8.24 -32.62
CA LEU A 16 -22.68 8.86 -31.66
C LEU A 16 -23.27 8.91 -30.24
N LEU A 17 -24.58 9.15 -30.11
CA LEU A 17 -25.25 9.21 -28.82
C LEU A 17 -25.22 7.86 -28.09
N VAL A 18 -25.48 6.76 -28.80
CA VAL A 18 -25.42 5.41 -28.22
C VAL A 18 -24.00 5.04 -27.79
N VAL A 19 -22.99 5.43 -28.58
CA VAL A 19 -21.58 5.12 -28.26
C VAL A 19 -21.13 5.79 -26.97
N ILE A 20 -21.40 7.09 -26.81
CA ILE A 20 -21.03 7.80 -25.57
C ILE A 20 -21.80 7.26 -24.37
N ALA A 21 -23.04 6.80 -24.56
CA ALA A 21 -23.82 6.18 -23.50
C ALA A 21 -23.19 4.86 -23.03
N ILE A 22 -22.76 4.00 -23.96
CA ILE A 22 -22.11 2.73 -23.63
C ILE A 22 -20.74 2.97 -22.96
N ILE A 23 -19.92 3.90 -23.49
CA ILE A 23 -18.63 4.26 -22.87
C ILE A 23 -18.85 4.82 -21.46
N GLY A 24 -19.89 5.62 -21.24
CA GLY A 24 -20.26 6.14 -19.92
C GLY A 24 -20.54 5.04 -18.90
N VAL A 25 -21.33 4.03 -19.27
CA VAL A 25 -21.64 2.90 -18.38
C VAL A 25 -20.39 2.05 -18.10
N LEU A 26 -19.62 1.72 -19.13
CA LEU A 26 -18.41 0.89 -18.97
C LEU A 26 -17.34 1.59 -18.14
N SER A 27 -17.12 2.89 -18.35
CA SER A 27 -16.12 3.67 -17.61
C SER A 27 -16.45 3.81 -16.13
N ALA A 28 -17.73 3.92 -15.76
CA ALA A 28 -18.14 3.98 -14.36
C ALA A 28 -17.78 2.69 -13.58
N VAL A 29 -18.02 1.52 -14.17
CA VAL A 29 -17.68 0.22 -13.55
C VAL A 29 -16.17 0.04 -13.42
N VAL A 30 -15.42 0.40 -14.48
CA VAL A 30 -13.95 0.31 -14.49
C VAL A 30 -13.31 1.23 -13.45
N LEU A 31 -13.85 2.44 -13.26
CA LEU A 31 -13.30 3.37 -12.28
C LEU A 31 -13.46 2.86 -10.84
N ALA A 32 -14.62 2.28 -10.52
CA ALA A 32 -14.89 1.70 -9.20
C ALA A 32 -13.95 0.52 -8.90
N SER A 33 -13.72 -0.37 -9.88
CA SER A 33 -12.81 -1.50 -9.71
C SER A 33 -11.35 -1.07 -9.61
N LEU A 34 -10.93 -0.06 -10.38
CA LEU A 34 -9.57 0.48 -10.33
C LEU A 34 -9.26 1.11 -8.97
N ASN A 35 -10.20 1.85 -8.36
CA ASN A 35 -9.96 2.45 -7.05
C ASN A 35 -9.72 1.40 -5.95
N THR A 36 -10.48 0.31 -6.00
CA THR A 36 -10.29 -0.83 -5.09
C THR A 36 -8.95 -1.53 -5.35
N ALA A 37 -8.59 -1.75 -6.61
CA ALA A 37 -7.32 -2.37 -6.97
C ALA A 37 -6.10 -1.54 -6.54
N ARG A 38 -6.17 -0.21 -6.66
CA ARG A 38 -5.11 0.70 -6.19
C ARG A 38 -4.94 0.62 -4.69
N SER A 39 -6.04 0.64 -3.93
CA SER A 39 -5.99 0.53 -2.46
C SER A 39 -5.32 -0.79 -2.01
N LYS A 40 -5.68 -1.91 -2.66
CA LYS A 40 -5.04 -3.21 -2.40
C LYS A 40 -3.57 -3.25 -2.82
N GLY A 41 -3.21 -2.56 -3.90
CA GLY A 41 -1.82 -2.44 -4.34
C GLY A 41 -0.97 -1.66 -3.34
N ASN A 42 -1.53 -0.62 -2.74
CA ASN A 42 -0.88 0.12 -1.66
C ASN A 42 -0.69 -0.75 -0.41
N ASP A 43 -1.71 -1.53 -0.01
CA ASP A 43 -1.57 -2.46 1.12
C ASP A 43 -0.43 -3.47 0.89
N ALA A 44 -0.33 -4.00 -0.33
CA ALA A 44 0.75 -4.91 -0.68
C ALA A 44 2.14 -4.24 -0.63
N ALA A 45 2.23 -2.95 -1.00
CA ALA A 45 3.46 -2.18 -0.85
C ALA A 45 3.83 -1.99 0.62
N VAL A 46 2.87 -1.60 1.47
CA VAL A 46 3.04 -1.48 2.93
C VAL A 46 3.55 -2.80 3.53
N MET A 47 2.91 -3.93 3.19
CA MET A 47 3.33 -5.24 3.69
C MET A 47 4.76 -5.59 3.25
N SER A 48 5.08 -5.37 1.97
CA SER A 48 6.41 -5.63 1.41
C SER A 48 7.50 -4.79 2.07
N ASP A 49 7.24 -3.50 2.31
CA ASP A 49 8.20 -2.60 2.94
C ASP A 49 8.45 -2.99 4.39
N LEU A 50 7.38 -3.34 5.14
CA LEU A 50 7.52 -3.84 6.50
C LEU A 50 8.23 -5.20 6.54
N ASP A 51 7.92 -6.17 5.68
CA ASP A 51 8.65 -7.44 5.62
C ASP A 51 10.14 -7.25 5.28
N GLY A 52 10.45 -6.26 4.45
CA GLY A 52 11.82 -5.79 4.22
C GLY A 52 12.47 -5.28 5.51
N ALA A 53 11.77 -4.44 6.27
CA ALA A 53 12.23 -3.92 7.57
C ALA A 53 12.45 -5.02 8.60
N ARG A 54 11.61 -6.06 8.62
CA ARG A 54 11.81 -7.25 9.47
C ARG A 54 13.15 -7.91 9.19
N THR A 55 13.46 -8.09 7.91
CA THR A 55 14.71 -8.74 7.48
C THR A 55 15.93 -7.89 7.86
N GLN A 56 15.85 -6.57 7.67
CA GLN A 56 16.92 -5.66 8.06
C GLN A 56 17.07 -5.55 9.59
N ALA A 57 15.98 -5.61 10.34
CA ALA A 57 16.01 -5.59 11.80
C ALA A 57 16.76 -6.81 12.38
N GLN A 58 16.61 -7.99 11.77
CA GLN A 58 17.36 -9.19 12.15
C GLN A 58 18.87 -9.04 11.88
N ILE A 59 19.25 -8.41 10.76
CA ILE A 59 20.66 -8.10 10.46
C ILE A 59 21.20 -7.09 11.48
N PHE A 60 20.45 -6.00 11.71
CA PHE A 60 20.78 -4.98 12.69
C PHE A 60 21.01 -5.55 14.08
N TYR A 61 20.19 -6.52 14.51
CA TYR A 61 20.37 -7.18 15.80
C TYR A 61 21.75 -7.85 15.95
N GLY A 62 22.21 -8.54 14.89
CA GLY A 62 23.52 -9.18 14.87
C GLY A 62 24.67 -8.17 14.91
N ASP A 63 24.56 -7.06 14.18
CA ASP A 63 25.58 -6.03 14.10
C ASP A 63 25.61 -5.12 15.35
N ASN A 64 24.47 -4.95 16.02
CA ASN A 64 24.28 -4.05 17.15
C ASN A 64 24.35 -4.78 18.50
N SER A 65 25.34 -5.68 18.66
CA SER A 65 25.60 -6.39 19.92
C SER A 65 24.39 -7.14 20.49
N ASN A 66 23.57 -7.77 19.64
CA ASN A 66 22.34 -8.45 20.02
C ASN A 66 21.32 -7.52 20.67
N SER A 67 21.16 -6.30 20.11
CA SER A 67 20.18 -5.34 20.60
C SER A 67 19.40 -4.67 19.48
N TYR A 68 18.08 -4.52 19.68
CA TYR A 68 17.22 -3.70 18.80
C TYR A 68 17.21 -2.22 19.18
N THR A 69 18.04 -1.78 20.14
CA THR A 69 18.13 -0.37 20.51
C THR A 69 18.55 0.46 19.29
N GLY A 70 17.69 1.39 18.89
CA GLY A 70 17.94 2.25 17.72
C GLY A 70 17.50 1.67 16.38
N VAL A 71 16.87 0.49 16.32
CA VAL A 71 16.45 -0.16 15.06
C VAL A 71 15.53 0.73 14.21
N CYS A 72 14.65 1.52 14.83
CA CYS A 72 13.76 2.45 14.12
C CYS A 72 14.49 3.66 13.51
N ALA A 73 15.71 3.96 13.96
CA ALA A 73 16.53 5.07 13.49
C ALA A 73 17.64 4.60 12.52
N GLU A 74 17.77 3.29 12.29
CA GLU A 74 18.66 2.75 11.26
C GLU A 74 18.20 3.22 9.88
N ALA A 75 19.13 3.63 9.03
CA ALA A 75 18.83 4.37 7.81
C ALA A 75 18.02 3.57 6.77
N THR A 76 18.22 2.27 6.69
CA THR A 76 17.51 1.38 5.75
C THR A 76 16.11 1.07 6.25
N ILE A 77 15.96 0.76 7.54
CA ILE A 77 14.69 0.50 8.20
C ILE A 77 13.83 1.77 8.21
N ALA A 78 14.41 2.92 8.53
CA ALA A 78 13.72 4.21 8.49
C ALA A 78 13.21 4.55 7.08
N LYS A 79 13.94 4.19 6.02
CA LYS A 79 13.45 4.34 4.63
C LYS A 79 12.29 3.42 4.31
N GLN A 80 12.31 2.18 4.80
CA GLN A 80 11.20 1.24 4.62
C GLN A 80 9.96 1.68 5.39
N ILE A 81 10.13 2.20 6.62
CA ILE A 81 9.05 2.81 7.40
C ILE A 81 8.46 4.01 6.65
N ALA A 82 9.31 4.89 6.10
CA ALA A 82 8.85 6.03 5.31
C ALA A 82 8.13 5.61 4.02
N ALA A 83 8.61 4.58 3.32
CA ALA A 83 7.94 4.04 2.13
C ALA A 83 6.57 3.44 2.47
N ALA A 84 6.46 2.74 3.60
CA ALA A 84 5.18 2.26 4.11
C ALA A 84 4.22 3.41 4.49
N ASP A 85 4.74 4.51 5.04
CA ASP A 85 3.97 5.73 5.34
C ASP A 85 3.49 6.44 4.06
N ASP A 86 4.32 6.48 3.02
CA ASP A 86 3.90 7.03 1.73
C ASP A 86 2.82 6.15 1.05
N ALA A 87 2.91 4.83 1.20
CA ALA A 87 1.98 3.88 0.61
C ALA A 87 0.63 3.82 1.35
N ASN A 88 0.62 3.95 2.68
CA ASN A 88 -0.58 3.86 3.50
C ASN A 88 -1.51 5.10 3.38
N GLY A 89 -0.97 6.22 2.86
CA GLY A 89 -1.72 7.44 2.59
C GLY A 89 -1.74 8.44 3.76
N ALA A 90 -1.82 9.72 3.41
CA ALA A 90 -1.64 10.83 4.35
C ALA A 90 -2.51 10.69 5.63
N GLY A 91 -1.84 10.71 6.79
CA GLY A 91 -2.47 10.70 8.11
C GLY A 91 -2.55 9.34 8.79
N LYS A 92 -2.08 8.26 8.16
CA LYS A 92 -1.96 6.93 8.76
C LYS A 92 -0.54 6.69 9.25
N ALA A 93 -0.26 6.98 10.52
CA ALA A 93 1.11 6.89 11.04
C ALA A 93 1.61 5.43 11.10
N VAL A 94 2.83 5.20 10.63
CA VAL A 94 3.58 3.98 10.93
C VAL A 94 4.17 4.08 12.34
N VAL A 95 3.89 3.09 13.19
CA VAL A 95 4.43 2.99 14.55
C VAL A 95 5.65 2.09 14.54
N CYS A 96 6.75 2.54 15.14
CA CYS A 96 7.94 1.72 15.35
C CYS A 96 8.37 1.80 16.82
N ASN A 97 8.30 0.66 17.51
CA ASN A 97 8.58 0.57 18.94
C ASN A 97 9.77 -0.37 19.16
N PRO A 98 10.96 0.18 19.45
CA PRO A 98 12.14 -0.63 19.75
C PRO A 98 12.34 -0.77 21.26
N SER A 99 12.91 -1.89 21.67
CA SER A 99 13.50 -2.08 22.99
C SER A 99 14.87 -2.76 22.85
N ALA A 100 15.57 -3.02 23.96
CA ALA A 100 16.84 -3.72 23.87
C ALA A 100 16.69 -5.14 23.30
N THR A 101 15.57 -5.83 23.59
CA THR A 101 15.39 -7.27 23.31
C THR A 101 14.29 -7.59 22.31
N ALA A 102 13.43 -6.62 21.97
CA ALA A 102 12.29 -6.81 21.08
C ALA A 102 11.99 -5.54 20.28
N TYR A 103 11.28 -5.70 19.17
CA TYR A 103 10.71 -4.58 18.43
C TYR A 103 9.37 -4.97 17.82
N ALA A 104 8.52 -3.96 17.58
CA ALA A 104 7.39 -4.10 16.66
C ALA A 104 7.31 -2.87 15.74
N ILE A 105 6.96 -3.11 14.49
CA ILE A 105 6.67 -2.06 13.51
C ILE A 105 5.30 -2.36 12.93
N ALA A 106 4.42 -1.37 12.88
CA ALA A 106 3.11 -1.56 12.31
C ALA A 106 2.61 -0.34 11.53
N ALA A 107 1.91 -0.60 10.44
CA ALA A 107 1.35 0.41 9.55
C ALA A 107 -0.13 0.10 9.28
N GLU A 108 -0.99 1.12 9.32
CA GLU A 108 -2.40 0.96 8.99
C GLU A 108 -2.58 0.71 7.47
N LEU A 109 -3.46 -0.22 7.10
CA LEU A 109 -3.79 -0.53 5.71
C LEU A 109 -4.73 0.52 5.13
N VAL A 110 -4.66 0.72 3.82
CA VAL A 110 -5.49 1.64 3.05
C VAL A 110 -6.92 1.11 2.91
N THR A 111 -7.09 -0.19 2.66
CA THR A 111 -8.41 -0.77 2.33
C THR A 111 -9.40 -0.75 3.49
N THR A 112 -8.93 -0.97 4.71
CA THR A 112 -9.77 -1.00 5.92
C THR A 112 -9.20 -0.03 6.95
N SER A 113 -9.97 0.99 7.33
CA SER A 113 -9.55 1.89 8.40
C SER A 113 -9.45 1.15 9.74
N GLY A 114 -8.35 1.37 10.45
CA GLY A 114 -8.03 0.72 11.72
C GLY A 114 -7.42 -0.67 11.60
N GLU A 115 -7.39 -1.28 10.41
CA GLU A 115 -6.64 -2.52 10.18
C GLU A 115 -5.16 -2.18 10.01
N THR A 116 -4.29 -2.84 10.76
CA THR A 116 -2.85 -2.56 10.81
C THR A 116 -2.06 -3.82 10.54
N TYR A 117 -1.10 -3.76 9.62
CA TYR A 117 -0.12 -4.83 9.42
C TYR A 117 1.03 -4.62 10.41
N CYS A 118 1.28 -5.62 11.24
CA CYS A 118 2.29 -5.60 12.28
C CYS A 118 3.34 -6.68 12.02
N ILE A 119 4.61 -6.29 12.17
CA ILE A 119 5.76 -7.17 12.21
C ILE A 119 6.50 -7.05 13.55
N ASP A 120 7.09 -8.14 14.04
CA ASP A 120 7.85 -8.13 15.29
C ASP A 120 9.16 -8.92 15.26
N SER A 121 9.92 -8.82 16.36
CA SER A 121 11.16 -9.55 16.59
C SER A 121 11.00 -11.07 16.75
N LEU A 122 9.79 -11.57 16.97
CA LEU A 122 9.50 -13.01 17.04
C LEU A 122 9.30 -13.62 15.65
N GLY A 123 9.29 -12.79 14.61
CA GLY A 123 9.05 -13.21 13.23
C GLY A 123 7.56 -13.20 12.85
N THR A 124 6.69 -12.68 13.71
CA THR A 124 5.27 -12.48 13.39
C THR A 124 5.14 -11.46 12.27
N ALA A 125 4.21 -11.71 11.36
CA ALA A 125 3.75 -10.77 10.35
C ALA A 125 2.25 -11.02 10.17
N THR A 126 1.42 -10.12 10.70
CA THR A 126 -0.04 -10.33 10.78
C THR A 126 -0.80 -9.03 10.65
N THR A 127 -2.04 -9.10 10.16
CA THR A 127 -2.98 -7.98 10.22
C THR A 127 -3.79 -8.03 11.52
N THR A 128 -4.02 -6.87 12.12
CA THR A 128 -4.75 -6.69 13.39
C THR A 128 -5.74 -5.55 13.24
N MET A 129 -6.90 -5.61 13.90
CA MET A 129 -7.93 -4.56 13.80
C MET A 129 -7.69 -3.36 14.74
N THR A 130 -6.48 -3.24 15.29
CA THR A 130 -6.15 -2.18 16.23
C THR A 130 -4.69 -1.81 16.05
N ALA A 131 -4.40 -0.51 15.98
CA ALA A 131 -3.04 -0.03 15.97
C ALA A 131 -2.30 -0.51 17.24
N ILE A 132 -1.04 -0.91 17.08
CA ILE A 132 -0.20 -1.22 18.23
C ILE A 132 0.00 0.03 19.09
N GLY A 133 -0.04 -0.13 20.42
CA GLY A 133 0.23 0.97 21.34
C GLY A 133 1.67 1.47 21.21
N SER A 134 1.95 2.72 21.61
CA SER A 134 3.25 3.41 21.42
C SER A 134 4.45 2.81 22.18
N ILE A 135 4.26 1.73 22.92
CA ILE A 135 5.33 0.99 23.63
C ILE A 135 5.26 -0.52 23.40
N THR A 136 4.31 -0.98 22.57
CA THR A 136 4.09 -2.40 22.31
C THR A 136 5.18 -2.91 21.39
N THR A 137 5.97 -3.90 21.82
CA THR A 137 7.11 -4.45 21.06
C THR A 137 6.85 -5.87 20.52
N VAL A 138 5.59 -6.31 20.51
CA VAL A 138 5.17 -7.62 20.00
C VAL A 138 3.83 -7.47 19.30
N CYS A 139 3.63 -8.15 18.17
CA CYS A 139 2.34 -8.15 17.49
C CYS A 139 1.36 -9.07 18.25
N SER A 140 0.15 -8.59 18.50
CA SER A 140 -0.92 -9.32 19.19
C SER A 140 -1.87 -10.02 18.23
#